data_AF-A0A7Z0TL68-F1
#
_entry.id   AF-A0A7Z0TL68-F1
#
_cell.length_a   1.000
_cell.length_b   1.000
_cell.length_c   1.000
_cell.angle_alpha   90.00
_cell.angle_beta   90.00
_cell.angle_gamma   90.00
#
_symmetry.space_group_name_H-M   'P 1'
#
loop_
_entity.id
_entity.type
_entity.pdbx_description
1 polymer ?
#
loop_
_entity_poly.entity_id
_entity_poly.type
_entity_poly.pdbx_seq_one_letter_code
_entity_poly.pdbx_strand_id
1 'polypeptide(L)'
;MTTPQENPPAPHGQPVAPADGQSALVEEVLRLIAPLTDAAANPMALARFLAATGWRPEAAGDGAGEQITDWLEDVAAVVGALQQAVENPPQDLDGLKSLLGTVGRAVQVVRTVPPALADLDPGRFAEDVVHQLVADWLRLHHPVLRSTLLLLGVLVEEDPATGGPAEEPVTGEDGAAVRFPVTRERVRPERLIELVRDPAGALRDAYLPDGLADEDAADAFAALLLPRLAGLLHALGVD
;
A
#
# COMPACT_ATOMS: atom_id res chain seq x y z
N MET A 1 31.76 -30.49 -47.43
CA MET A 1 32.05 -30.31 -45.99
C MET A 1 31.77 -28.86 -45.65
N THR A 2 30.54 -28.59 -45.23
CA THR A 2 30.04 -27.27 -44.84
C THR A 2 29.97 -27.27 -43.31
N THR A 3 30.78 -26.42 -42.68
CA THR A 3 30.74 -26.19 -41.22
C THR A 3 29.42 -25.52 -40.84
N PRO A 4 28.75 -25.93 -39.76
CA PRO A 4 27.56 -25.24 -39.25
C PRO A 4 27.98 -23.90 -38.64
N GLN A 5 27.29 -22.83 -39.04
CA GLN A 5 27.43 -21.50 -38.46
C GLN A 5 26.70 -21.49 -37.10
N GLU A 6 27.45 -21.45 -35.99
CA GLU A 6 26.89 -21.24 -34.65
C GLU A 6 26.18 -19.89 -34.59
N ASN A 7 24.89 -19.93 -34.26
CA ASN A 7 24.10 -18.75 -33.96
C ASN A 7 24.54 -18.24 -32.58
N PRO A 8 24.93 -16.95 -32.43
CA PRO A 8 25.29 -16.42 -31.12
C PRO A 8 24.07 -16.46 -30.17
N PRO A 9 24.29 -16.72 -28.87
CA PRO A 9 23.21 -16.76 -27.89
C PRO A 9 22.53 -15.39 -27.83
N ALA A 10 21.19 -15.40 -27.77
CA ALA A 10 20.38 -14.20 -27.62
C ALA A 10 20.85 -13.41 -26.39
N PRO A 11 21.01 -12.07 -26.49
CA PRO A 11 21.37 -11.27 -25.33
C PRO A 11 20.29 -11.44 -24.27
N HIS A 12 20.71 -11.82 -23.07
CA HIS A 12 19.86 -11.86 -21.88
C HIS A 12 19.08 -10.55 -21.80
N GLY A 13 17.75 -10.65 -21.82
CA GLY A 13 16.85 -9.50 -21.77
C GLY A 13 17.18 -8.67 -20.54
N GLN A 14 17.83 -7.53 -20.76
CA GLN A 14 17.85 -6.47 -19.78
C GLN A 14 16.39 -6.08 -19.51
N PRO A 15 15.99 -5.84 -18.24
CA PRO A 15 14.70 -5.25 -17.97
C PRO A 15 14.62 -3.95 -18.76
N VAL A 16 13.61 -3.85 -19.63
CA VAL A 16 13.35 -2.66 -20.43
C VAL A 16 13.07 -1.54 -19.43
N ALA A 17 14.02 -0.63 -19.24
CA ALA A 17 13.79 0.58 -18.47
C ALA A 17 12.57 1.30 -19.07
N PRO A 18 11.64 1.83 -18.26
CA PRO A 18 10.51 2.58 -18.79
C PRO A 18 11.07 3.70 -19.67
N ALA A 19 10.61 3.75 -20.92
CA ALA A 19 11.18 4.60 -21.97
C ALA A 19 11.07 6.11 -21.65
N ASP A 20 10.21 6.48 -20.70
CA ASP A 20 10.08 7.82 -20.15
C ASP A 20 9.58 7.78 -18.68
N GLY A 21 9.93 8.79 -17.89
CA GLY A 21 9.54 8.89 -16.47
C GLY A 21 8.04 9.11 -16.25
N GLN A 22 7.32 9.53 -17.29
CA GLN A 22 5.88 9.75 -17.26
C GLN A 22 5.13 8.42 -17.20
N SER A 23 5.46 7.50 -18.10
CA SER A 23 4.92 6.15 -18.16
C SER A 23 5.25 5.40 -16.89
N ALA A 24 6.48 5.55 -16.37
CA ALA A 24 6.85 4.99 -15.07
C ALA A 24 5.93 5.48 -13.95
N LEU A 25 5.66 6.78 -13.87
CA LEU A 25 4.74 7.34 -12.85
C LEU A 25 3.33 6.77 -13.00
N VAL A 26 2.78 6.74 -14.22
CA VAL A 26 1.42 6.26 -14.45
C VAL A 26 1.32 4.76 -14.15
N GLU A 27 2.31 3.97 -14.56
CA GLU A 27 2.37 2.54 -14.23
C GLU A 27 2.41 2.29 -12.72
N GLU A 28 3.22 3.04 -11.96
CA GLU A 28 3.26 2.89 -10.50
C GLU A 28 1.91 3.28 -9.86
N VAL A 29 1.25 4.33 -10.36
CA VAL A 29 -0.10 4.70 -9.91
C VAL A 29 -1.11 3.60 -10.23
N LEU A 30 -1.06 3.02 -11.43
CA LEU A 30 -1.92 1.91 -11.84
C LEU A 30 -1.69 0.67 -10.96
N ARG A 31 -0.43 0.34 -10.63
CA ARG A 31 -0.10 -0.77 -9.71
C ARG A 31 -0.60 -0.51 -8.30
N LEU A 32 -0.49 0.73 -7.82
CA LEU A 32 -0.98 1.12 -6.50
C LEU A 32 -2.51 0.97 -6.37
N ILE A 33 -3.26 1.34 -7.41
CA ILE A 33 -4.73 1.29 -7.40
C ILE A 33 -5.31 -0.03 -7.95
N ALA A 34 -4.45 -0.95 -8.41
CA ALA A 34 -4.85 -2.23 -8.97
C ALA A 34 -5.79 -3.04 -8.05
N PRO A 35 -5.57 -3.12 -6.71
CA PRO A 35 -6.48 -3.84 -5.83
C PRO A 35 -7.93 -3.33 -5.86
N LEU A 36 -8.14 -2.02 -6.04
CA LEU A 36 -9.48 -1.45 -6.17
C LEU A 36 -10.11 -1.75 -7.54
N THR A 37 -9.29 -1.79 -8.59
CA THR A 37 -9.74 -2.18 -9.93
C THR A 37 -10.17 -3.65 -9.95
N ASP A 38 -9.39 -4.52 -9.30
CA ASP A 38 -9.73 -5.93 -9.13
C ASP A 38 -11.01 -6.09 -8.30
N ALA A 39 -11.18 -5.28 -7.25
CA ALA A 39 -12.37 -5.26 -6.42
C ALA A 39 -13.63 -4.84 -7.21
N ALA A 40 -13.52 -3.85 -8.10
CA ALA A 40 -14.60 -3.42 -8.99
C ALA A 40 -15.03 -4.55 -9.96
N ALA A 41 -14.08 -5.35 -10.44
CA ALA A 41 -14.35 -6.42 -11.39
C ALA A 41 -14.76 -7.75 -10.74
N ASN A 42 -14.45 -7.96 -9.45
CA ASN A 42 -14.61 -9.24 -8.78
C ASN A 42 -15.08 -9.09 -7.31
N PRO A 43 -16.31 -9.51 -6.98
CA PRO A 43 -16.84 -9.45 -5.61
C PRO A 43 -15.98 -10.18 -4.57
N MET A 44 -15.27 -11.24 -4.96
CA MET A 44 -14.36 -11.96 -4.06
C MET A 44 -13.09 -11.17 -3.78
N ALA A 45 -12.60 -10.39 -4.75
CA ALA A 45 -11.47 -9.49 -4.55
C ALA A 45 -11.86 -8.33 -3.63
N LEU A 46 -13.07 -7.77 -3.82
CA LEU A 46 -13.63 -6.77 -2.91
C LEU A 46 -13.73 -7.30 -1.47
N ALA A 47 -14.33 -8.47 -1.27
CA ALA A 47 -14.45 -9.07 0.05
C ALA A 47 -13.08 -9.29 0.72
N ARG A 48 -12.06 -9.72 -0.04
CA ARG A 48 -10.70 -9.89 0.48
C ARG A 48 -10.04 -8.56 0.84
N PHE A 49 -10.22 -7.54 0.00
CA PHE A 49 -9.68 -6.21 0.23
C PHE A 49 -10.28 -5.60 1.51
N LEU A 50 -11.61 -5.61 1.64
CA LEU A 50 -12.31 -5.11 2.84
C LEU A 50 -11.96 -5.92 4.09
N ALA A 51 -11.81 -7.24 3.98
CA ALA A 51 -11.35 -8.06 5.10
C ALA A 51 -9.93 -7.70 5.56
N ALA A 52 -9.03 -7.36 4.64
CA ALA A 52 -7.68 -6.92 4.97
C ALA A 52 -7.65 -5.56 5.69
N THR A 53 -8.59 -4.67 5.39
CA THR A 53 -8.74 -3.40 6.14
C THR A 53 -9.52 -3.57 7.45
N GLY A 54 -10.20 -4.72 7.64
CA GLY A 54 -11.08 -4.99 8.77
C GLY A 54 -12.47 -4.38 8.64
N TRP A 55 -12.78 -3.70 7.54
CA TRP A 55 -14.07 -3.06 7.30
C TRP A 55 -15.10 -4.05 6.74
N ARG A 56 -16.34 -3.91 7.22
CA ARG A 56 -17.53 -4.67 6.80
C ARG A 56 -18.68 -3.71 6.55
N PRO A 57 -18.61 -2.95 5.45
CA PRO A 57 -19.56 -1.87 5.18
C PRO A 57 -20.99 -2.38 4.95
N GLU A 58 -21.20 -3.66 4.66
CA GLU A 58 -22.54 -4.27 4.62
C GLU A 58 -23.24 -4.26 5.98
N ALA A 59 -22.48 -4.13 7.07
CA ALA A 59 -23.02 -3.96 8.42
C ALA A 59 -23.36 -2.49 8.75
N ALA A 60 -23.09 -1.55 7.84
CA ALA A 60 -23.36 -0.12 8.05
C ALA A 60 -24.84 0.25 7.83
N GLY A 61 -25.59 -0.55 7.09
CA GLY A 61 -27.02 -0.35 6.83
C GLY A 61 -27.47 -0.80 5.44
N ASP A 62 -28.76 -0.71 5.18
CA ASP A 62 -29.36 -1.04 3.89
C ASP A 62 -28.83 -0.10 2.79
N GLY A 63 -28.46 -0.67 1.63
CA GLY A 63 -27.94 0.09 0.49
C GLY A 63 -26.44 0.40 0.54
N ALA A 64 -25.72 0.03 1.61
CA ALA A 64 -24.27 0.24 1.69
C ALA A 64 -23.51 -0.49 0.56
N GLY A 65 -23.95 -1.68 0.19
CA GLY A 65 -23.37 -2.45 -0.93
C GLY A 65 -23.44 -1.74 -2.28
N GLU A 66 -24.57 -1.08 -2.58
CA GLU A 66 -24.77 -0.32 -3.82
C GLU A 66 -23.82 0.89 -3.86
N GLN A 67 -23.72 1.61 -2.75
CA GLN A 67 -22.86 2.81 -2.66
C GLN A 67 -21.36 2.49 -2.74
N ILE A 68 -20.93 1.32 -2.28
CA ILE A 68 -19.55 0.84 -2.50
C ILE A 68 -19.34 0.51 -3.96
N THR A 69 -20.33 -0.08 -4.61
CA THR A 69 -20.26 -0.42 -6.04
C THR A 69 -20.14 0.85 -6.87
N ASP A 70 -20.96 1.86 -6.60
CA ASP A 70 -20.87 3.18 -7.24
C ASP A 70 -19.48 3.83 -7.05
N TRP A 71 -18.94 3.77 -5.82
CA TRP A 71 -17.59 4.26 -5.55
C TRP A 71 -16.50 3.50 -6.34
N LEU A 72 -16.64 2.18 -6.48
CA LEU A 72 -15.72 1.36 -7.29
C LEU A 72 -15.83 1.67 -8.80
N GLU A 73 -17.02 2.00 -9.29
CA GLU A 73 -17.23 2.47 -10.66
C GLU A 73 -16.50 3.80 -10.92
N ASP A 74 -16.56 4.73 -9.96
CA ASP A 74 -15.80 5.98 -10.02
C ASP A 74 -14.28 5.74 -10.05
N VAL A 75 -13.78 4.78 -9.26
CA VAL A 75 -12.38 4.36 -9.30
C VAL A 75 -12.03 3.80 -10.69
N ALA A 76 -12.84 2.89 -11.22
CA ALA A 76 -12.62 2.26 -12.52
C ALA A 76 -12.61 3.29 -13.67
N ALA A 77 -13.47 4.31 -13.61
CA ALA A 77 -13.49 5.39 -14.60
C ALA A 77 -12.18 6.18 -14.64
N VAL A 78 -11.60 6.47 -13.47
CA VAL A 78 -10.30 7.18 -13.40
C VAL A 78 -9.14 6.28 -13.83
N VAL A 79 -9.18 4.99 -13.48
CA VAL A 79 -8.20 4.00 -13.94
C VAL A 79 -8.20 3.92 -15.47
N GLY A 80 -9.37 3.87 -16.10
CA GLY A 80 -9.50 3.86 -17.56
C GLY A 80 -8.87 5.10 -18.22
N ALA A 81 -9.03 6.27 -17.61
CA ALA A 81 -8.39 7.50 -18.09
C ALA A 81 -6.84 7.46 -17.96
N LEU A 82 -6.31 6.84 -16.91
CA LEU A 82 -4.87 6.63 -16.74
C LEU A 82 -4.32 5.61 -17.74
N GLN A 83 -5.02 4.49 -17.97
CA GLN A 83 -4.63 3.48 -18.97
C GLN A 83 -4.57 4.10 -20.37
N GLN A 84 -5.55 4.92 -20.74
CA GLN A 84 -5.54 5.62 -22.02
C GLN A 84 -4.32 6.55 -22.17
N ALA A 85 -3.85 7.15 -21.08
CA ALA A 85 -2.66 7.99 -21.08
C ALA A 85 -1.34 7.20 -21.14
N VAL A 86 -1.32 5.93 -20.72
CA VAL A 86 -0.18 5.02 -20.98
C VAL A 86 -0.14 4.62 -22.45
N GLU A 87 -1.29 4.29 -23.03
CA GLU A 87 -1.39 3.91 -24.45
C GLU A 87 -1.08 5.08 -25.38
N ASN A 88 -1.44 6.30 -24.97
CA ASN A 88 -1.28 7.53 -25.75
C ASN A 88 -0.57 8.59 -24.90
N PRO A 89 0.75 8.48 -24.67
CA PRO A 89 1.48 9.37 -23.79
C PRO A 89 1.49 10.80 -24.37
N PRO A 90 1.13 11.83 -23.59
CA PRO A 90 1.25 13.21 -24.03
C PRO A 90 2.66 13.56 -24.48
N GLN A 91 2.76 14.36 -25.53
CA GLN A 91 4.03 14.76 -26.16
C GLN A 91 4.37 16.24 -25.92
N ASP A 92 3.55 16.94 -25.12
CA ASP A 92 3.68 18.36 -24.80
C ASP A 92 3.37 18.66 -23.33
N LEU A 93 3.68 19.89 -22.90
CA LEU A 93 3.52 20.33 -21.51
C LEU A 93 2.06 20.41 -21.07
N ASP A 94 1.15 20.75 -21.98
CA ASP A 94 -0.28 20.85 -21.68
C ASP A 94 -0.91 19.46 -21.47
N GLY A 95 -0.48 18.48 -22.27
CA GLY A 95 -0.80 17.08 -22.10
C GLY A 95 -0.23 16.52 -20.79
N LEU A 96 1.03 16.84 -20.45
CA LEU A 96 1.62 16.45 -19.17
C LEU A 96 0.86 17.04 -17.97
N LYS A 97 0.47 18.32 -18.04
CA LYS A 97 -0.35 18.97 -17.01
C LYS A 97 -1.70 18.25 -16.84
N SER A 98 -2.32 17.87 -17.95
CA SER A 98 -3.59 17.14 -17.95
C SER A 98 -3.44 15.74 -17.33
N LEU A 99 -2.34 15.05 -17.62
CA LEU A 99 -2.00 13.77 -17.01
C LEU A 99 -1.81 13.87 -15.50
N LEU A 100 -1.04 14.86 -15.03
CA LEU A 100 -0.86 15.10 -13.59
C LEU A 100 -2.20 15.42 -12.91
N GLY A 101 -3.10 16.13 -13.59
CA GLY A 101 -4.47 16.34 -13.12
C GLY A 101 -5.27 15.04 -13.00
N THR A 102 -5.10 14.09 -13.92
CA THR A 102 -5.74 12.76 -13.85
C THR A 102 -5.15 11.92 -12.72
N VAL A 103 -3.83 11.93 -12.51
CA VAL A 103 -3.20 11.29 -11.34
C VAL A 103 -3.73 11.89 -10.04
N GLY A 104 -3.85 13.22 -9.97
CA GLY A 104 -4.44 13.92 -8.83
C GLY A 104 -5.89 13.49 -8.56
N ARG A 105 -6.70 13.31 -9.62
CA ARG A 105 -8.06 12.77 -9.49
C ARG A 105 -8.07 11.32 -8.99
N ALA A 106 -7.15 10.47 -9.44
CA ALA A 106 -7.05 9.09 -8.97
C ALA A 106 -6.80 9.03 -7.47
N VAL A 107 -5.82 9.80 -6.99
CA VAL A 107 -5.54 9.93 -5.56
C VAL A 107 -6.74 10.50 -4.81
N GLN A 108 -7.45 11.46 -5.39
CA GLN A 108 -8.63 12.05 -4.76
C GLN A 108 -9.77 11.05 -4.63
N VAL A 109 -10.05 10.25 -5.67
CA VAL A 109 -11.12 9.24 -5.62
C VAL A 109 -10.83 8.17 -4.56
N VAL A 110 -9.58 7.72 -4.43
CA VAL A 110 -9.19 6.79 -3.35
C VAL A 110 -9.44 7.39 -1.96
N ARG A 111 -9.33 8.73 -1.83
CA ARG A 111 -9.64 9.46 -0.58
C ARG A 111 -11.12 9.77 -0.40
N THR A 112 -11.95 9.60 -1.43
CA THR A 112 -13.39 9.71 -1.26
C THR A 112 -13.91 8.50 -0.53
N VAL A 113 -14.94 8.72 0.27
CA VAL A 113 -15.55 7.70 1.12
C VAL A 113 -16.94 7.41 0.57
N PRO A 114 -17.33 6.14 0.43
CA PRO A 114 -18.70 5.78 0.09
C PRO A 114 -19.68 6.48 1.04
N PRO A 115 -20.77 7.09 0.56
CA PRO A 115 -21.69 7.82 1.44
C PRO A 115 -22.23 6.97 2.61
N ALA A 116 -22.30 5.65 2.45
CA ALA A 116 -22.71 4.68 3.45
C ALA A 116 -21.82 4.68 4.71
N LEU A 117 -20.58 5.17 4.59
CA LEU A 117 -19.62 5.28 5.68
C LEU A 117 -19.43 6.74 6.15
N ALA A 118 -20.14 7.70 5.55
CA ALA A 118 -19.98 9.12 5.84
C ALA A 118 -20.36 9.47 7.29
N ASP A 119 -21.39 8.82 7.83
CA ASP A 119 -21.89 9.06 9.19
C ASP A 119 -21.17 8.23 10.26
N LEU A 120 -20.27 7.32 9.86
CA LEU A 120 -19.50 6.48 10.77
C LEU A 120 -18.13 7.09 11.06
N ASP A 121 -17.13 6.77 10.25
CA ASP A 121 -15.77 7.29 10.37
C ASP A 121 -15.12 7.34 8.97
N PRO A 122 -15.52 8.33 8.15
CA PRO A 122 -15.05 8.42 6.77
C PRO A 122 -13.54 8.65 6.70
N GLY A 123 -13.00 9.46 7.61
CA GLY A 123 -11.56 9.75 7.65
C GLY A 123 -10.74 8.48 7.85
N ARG A 124 -11.16 7.62 8.78
CA ARG A 124 -10.49 6.35 9.05
C ARG A 124 -10.63 5.34 7.94
N PHE A 125 -11.80 5.24 7.29
CA PHE A 125 -11.95 4.36 6.13
C PHE A 125 -10.98 4.74 5.00
N ALA A 126 -10.94 6.02 4.64
CA ALA A 126 -10.03 6.50 3.60
C ALA A 126 -8.56 6.27 3.98
N GLU A 127 -8.20 6.49 5.25
CA GLU A 127 -6.86 6.21 5.74
C GLU A 127 -6.51 4.72 5.65
N ASP A 128 -7.40 3.83 6.12
CA ASP A 128 -7.20 2.39 6.11
C ASP A 128 -7.05 1.84 4.67
N VAL A 129 -7.86 2.35 3.74
CA VAL A 129 -7.76 2.03 2.30
C VAL A 129 -6.40 2.46 1.76
N VAL A 130 -5.94 3.69 2.04
CA VAL A 130 -4.65 4.18 1.56
C VAL A 130 -3.49 3.36 2.12
N HIS A 131 -3.49 3.06 3.42
CA HIS A 131 -2.44 2.22 4.02
C HIS A 131 -2.42 0.83 3.40
N GLN A 132 -3.59 0.22 3.20
CA GLN A 132 -3.69 -1.11 2.58
C GLN A 132 -3.16 -1.11 1.14
N LEU A 133 -3.50 -0.11 0.32
CA LEU A 133 -3.01 -0.01 -1.05
C LEU A 133 -1.48 0.15 -1.08
N VAL A 134 -0.93 1.02 -0.23
CA VAL A 134 0.52 1.22 -0.15
C VAL A 134 1.23 -0.04 0.34
N ALA A 135 0.68 -0.71 1.35
CA ALA A 135 1.21 -1.97 1.88
C ALA A 135 1.24 -3.06 0.80
N ASP A 136 0.13 -3.25 0.09
CA ASP A 136 0.03 -4.22 -0.99
C ASP A 136 0.98 -3.91 -2.15
N TRP A 137 1.08 -2.63 -2.55
CA TRP A 137 2.00 -2.17 -3.59
C TRP A 137 3.46 -2.40 -3.20
N LEU A 138 3.85 -2.04 -1.96
CA LEU A 138 5.20 -2.28 -1.44
C LEU A 138 5.52 -3.78 -1.40
N ARG A 139 4.58 -4.61 -0.95
CA ARG A 139 4.77 -6.06 -0.82
C ARG A 139 4.91 -6.75 -2.17
N LEU A 140 4.11 -6.36 -3.16
CA LEU A 140 4.07 -7.01 -4.47
C LEU A 140 5.12 -6.49 -5.44
N HIS A 141 5.43 -5.20 -5.41
CA HIS A 141 6.27 -4.56 -6.43
C HIS A 141 7.62 -4.06 -5.89
N HIS A 142 7.74 -3.77 -4.59
CA HIS A 142 8.93 -3.15 -4.02
C HIS A 142 9.37 -3.80 -2.69
N PRO A 143 9.65 -5.12 -2.66
CA PRO A 143 9.90 -5.86 -1.42
C PRO A 143 11.12 -5.34 -0.64
N VAL A 144 12.18 -4.93 -1.34
CA VAL A 144 13.38 -4.33 -0.71
C VAL A 144 13.03 -3.00 -0.04
N LEU A 145 12.22 -2.16 -0.70
CA LEU A 145 11.76 -0.90 -0.14
C LEU A 145 10.86 -1.16 1.07
N ARG A 146 9.93 -2.11 0.98
CA ARG A 146 9.07 -2.53 2.11
C ARG A 146 9.92 -2.88 3.34
N SER A 147 10.87 -3.81 3.19
CA SER A 147 11.74 -4.25 4.29
C SER A 147 12.60 -3.11 4.85
N THR A 148 13.06 -2.21 3.97
CA THR A 148 13.81 -1.02 4.39
C THR A 148 12.92 -0.07 5.21
N LEU A 149 11.68 0.20 4.77
CA LEU A 149 10.75 1.08 5.48
C LEU A 149 10.31 0.48 6.83
N LEU A 150 10.15 -0.85 6.93
CA LEU A 150 9.94 -1.55 8.19
C LEU A 150 11.14 -1.39 9.13
N LEU A 151 12.36 -1.56 8.61
CA LEU A 151 13.58 -1.38 9.38
C LEU A 151 13.74 0.06 9.89
N LEU A 152 13.33 1.05 9.10
CA LEU A 152 13.36 2.46 9.48
C LEU A 152 12.19 2.88 10.39
N GLY A 153 11.21 2.01 10.59
CA GLY A 153 9.98 2.28 11.35
C GLY A 153 9.01 3.24 10.65
N VAL A 154 9.22 3.49 9.35
CA VAL A 154 8.30 4.28 8.51
C VAL A 154 7.08 3.44 8.15
N LEU A 155 7.27 2.15 7.92
CA LEU A 155 6.19 1.17 7.90
C LEU A 155 6.19 0.44 9.25
N VAL A 156 5.02 0.22 9.82
CA VAL A 156 4.87 -0.55 11.06
C VAL A 156 3.79 -1.61 10.88
N GLU A 157 3.99 -2.77 11.49
CA GLU A 157 2.96 -3.79 11.62
C GLU A 157 2.17 -3.51 12.90
N GLU A 158 0.88 -3.21 12.75
CA GLU A 158 -0.06 -3.08 13.86
C GLU A 158 -0.73 -4.44 14.04
N ASP A 159 -0.33 -5.18 15.06
CA ASP A 159 -0.98 -6.43 15.45
C ASP A 159 -1.74 -6.23 16.78
N PRO A 160 -3.09 -6.31 16.76
CA PRO A 160 -3.90 -6.19 17.97
C PRO A 160 -3.61 -7.31 18.99
N ALA A 161 -3.05 -8.46 18.58
CA ALA A 161 -2.74 -9.57 19.49
C ALA A 161 -1.44 -9.35 20.30
N THR A 162 -0.49 -8.57 19.79
CA THR A 162 0.83 -8.37 20.42
C THR A 162 1.00 -6.98 21.04
N GLY A 163 -0.11 -6.28 21.33
CA GLY A 163 -0.08 -4.99 22.04
C GLY A 163 0.00 -3.77 21.14
N GLY A 164 -0.31 -3.87 19.85
CA GLY A 164 -0.75 -2.71 19.08
C GLY A 164 -1.97 -2.06 19.75
N PRO A 165 -2.20 -0.74 19.57
CA PRO A 165 -3.38 -0.10 20.17
C PRO A 165 -4.62 -0.89 19.77
N ALA A 166 -5.31 -1.47 20.75
CA ALA A 166 -6.55 -2.19 20.53
C ALA A 166 -7.58 -1.15 20.08
N GLU A 167 -7.70 -1.01 18.77
CA GLU A 167 -8.57 -0.02 18.18
C GLU A 167 -10.03 -0.35 18.48
N GLU A 168 -10.77 0.63 19.00
CA GLU A 168 -12.19 0.45 19.30
C GLU A 168 -12.97 0.08 18.04
N PRO A 169 -13.86 -0.92 18.10
CA PRO A 169 -14.69 -1.32 16.97
C PRO A 169 -15.65 -0.18 16.61
N VAL A 170 -15.80 0.09 15.31
CA VAL A 170 -16.84 1.00 14.81
C VAL A 170 -18.13 0.20 14.68
N THR A 171 -19.22 0.66 15.29
CA THR A 171 -20.53 0.00 15.25
C THR A 171 -21.49 0.76 14.35
N GLY A 172 -22.25 0.04 13.53
CA GLY A 172 -23.34 0.59 12.71
C GLY A 172 -24.63 0.79 13.51
N GLU A 173 -25.70 1.21 12.83
CA GLU A 173 -26.98 1.59 13.45
C GLU A 173 -27.60 0.46 14.31
N ASP A 174 -27.45 -0.80 13.89
CA ASP A 174 -27.97 -1.97 14.61
C ASP A 174 -27.05 -2.46 15.74
N GLY A 175 -25.97 -1.72 16.04
CA GLY A 175 -24.93 -2.15 16.98
C GLY A 175 -24.01 -3.24 16.42
N ALA A 176 -24.16 -3.62 15.16
CA ALA A 176 -23.26 -4.54 14.47
C ALA A 176 -21.90 -3.87 14.24
N ALA A 177 -20.81 -4.59 14.49
CA ALA A 177 -19.47 -4.07 14.22
C ALA A 177 -19.25 -3.94 12.70
N VAL A 178 -19.08 -2.71 12.24
CA VAL A 178 -18.72 -2.31 10.87
C VAL A 178 -17.21 -2.40 10.66
N ARG A 179 -16.43 -2.44 11.75
CA ARG A 179 -14.98 -2.58 11.69
C ARG A 179 -14.45 -3.49 12.79
N PHE A 180 -13.54 -4.39 12.42
CA PHE A 180 -12.87 -5.33 13.31
C PHE A 180 -11.38 -5.01 13.41
N PRO A 181 -10.76 -5.28 14.57
CA PRO A 181 -9.31 -5.19 14.70
C PRO A 181 -8.66 -6.31 13.86
N VAL A 182 -7.75 -5.93 12.97
CA VAL A 182 -6.99 -6.84 12.10
C VAL A 182 -5.52 -6.47 12.11
N THR A 183 -4.64 -7.45 11.89
CA THR A 183 -3.22 -7.19 11.69
C THR A 183 -3.00 -6.51 10.34
N ARG A 184 -2.30 -5.37 10.34
CA ARG A 184 -2.13 -4.55 9.13
C ARG A 184 -0.85 -3.73 9.16
N GLU A 185 -0.42 -3.27 8.00
CA GLU A 185 0.72 -2.36 7.89
C GLU A 185 0.23 -0.92 7.83
N ARG A 186 0.87 -0.03 8.58
CA ARG A 186 0.58 1.40 8.59
C ARG A 186 1.81 2.23 8.25
N VAL A 187 1.63 3.21 7.37
CA VAL A 187 2.67 4.17 7.00
C VAL A 187 2.65 5.32 8.01
N ARG A 188 3.83 5.67 8.54
CA ARG A 188 4.06 6.82 9.44
C ARG A 188 4.92 7.85 8.72
N PRO A 189 4.37 8.71 7.85
CA PRO A 189 5.16 9.64 7.05
C PRO A 189 5.95 10.64 7.91
N GLU A 190 5.46 10.95 9.12
CA GLU A 190 6.14 11.81 10.10
C GLU A 190 7.52 11.25 10.47
N ARG A 191 7.65 9.92 10.45
CA ARG A 191 8.90 9.22 10.74
C ARG A 191 10.02 9.59 9.77
N LEU A 192 9.69 9.91 8.52
CA LEU A 192 10.68 10.37 7.54
C LEU A 192 11.30 11.70 7.98
N ILE A 193 10.49 12.60 8.55
CA ILE A 193 10.97 13.90 9.05
C ILE A 193 11.87 13.71 10.27
N GLU A 194 11.49 12.81 11.18
CA GLU A 194 12.31 12.44 12.34
C GLU A 194 13.67 11.87 11.91
N LEU A 195 13.68 10.92 10.96
CA LEU A 195 14.91 10.30 10.45
C LEU A 195 15.83 11.31 9.76
N VAL A 196 15.28 12.31 9.07
CA VAL A 196 16.09 13.38 8.44
C VAL A 196 16.69 14.32 9.50
N ARG A 197 15.96 14.59 10.59
CA ARG A 197 16.40 15.53 11.64
C ARG A 197 17.37 14.89 12.63
N ASP A 198 17.07 13.68 13.09
CA ASP A 198 17.86 12.91 14.04
C ASP A 198 17.69 11.40 13.78
N PRO A 199 18.45 10.83 12.82
CA PRO A 199 18.31 9.42 12.46
C PRO A 199 18.69 8.48 13.62
N ALA A 200 19.71 8.84 14.41
CA ALA A 200 20.18 8.01 15.50
C ALA A 200 19.19 8.02 16.68
N GLY A 201 18.65 9.20 17.03
CA GLY A 201 17.60 9.33 18.03
C GLY A 201 16.34 8.59 17.62
N ALA A 202 15.86 8.81 16.38
CA ALA A 202 14.70 8.12 15.84
C ALA A 202 14.86 6.60 15.96
N LEU A 203 15.92 6.02 15.41
CA LEU A 203 16.13 4.56 15.46
C LEU A 203 16.29 4.05 16.90
N ARG A 204 16.95 4.79 17.79
CA ARG A 204 17.03 4.41 19.20
C ARG A 204 15.65 4.35 19.83
N ASP A 205 14.78 5.34 19.61
CA ASP A 205 13.44 5.34 20.19
C ASP A 205 12.58 4.17 19.69
N ALA A 206 12.80 3.73 18.45
CA ALA A 206 12.05 2.61 17.88
C ALA A 206 12.53 1.23 18.35
N TYR A 207 13.83 1.07 18.58
CA TYR A 207 14.42 -0.24 18.87
C TYR A 207 14.82 -0.42 20.33
N LEU A 208 15.12 0.67 21.03
CA LEU A 208 15.68 0.73 22.37
C LEU A 208 15.02 1.85 23.20
N PRO A 209 13.69 1.93 23.29
CA PRO A 209 13.00 3.02 24.02
C PRO A 209 13.44 3.09 25.49
N ASP A 210 13.68 1.94 26.12
CA ASP A 210 14.12 1.82 27.52
C ASP A 210 15.62 1.48 27.66
N GLY A 211 16.36 1.43 26.54
CA GLY A 211 17.77 1.02 26.49
C GLY A 211 17.99 -0.50 26.57
N LEU A 212 19.24 -0.91 26.83
CA LEU A 212 19.65 -2.31 27.01
C LEU A 212 20.11 -2.52 28.47
N ALA A 213 19.18 -2.43 29.41
CA ALA A 213 19.49 -2.49 30.84
C ALA A 213 19.69 -3.92 31.35
N ASP A 214 19.02 -4.90 30.74
CA ASP A 214 18.99 -6.31 31.16
C ASP A 214 18.84 -7.27 29.95
N GLU A 215 18.79 -8.57 30.25
CA GLU A 215 18.65 -9.65 29.28
C GLU A 215 17.30 -9.61 28.56
N ASP A 216 16.21 -9.32 29.29
CA ASP A 216 14.86 -9.20 28.71
C ASP A 216 14.80 -8.07 27.67
N ALA A 217 15.43 -6.92 27.93
CA ALA A 217 15.54 -5.82 26.97
C ALA A 217 16.37 -6.19 25.73
N ALA A 218 17.44 -6.97 25.91
CA ALA A 218 18.25 -7.46 24.80
C ALA A 218 17.48 -8.46 23.93
N ASP A 219 16.72 -9.36 24.54
CA ASP A 219 15.87 -10.32 23.85
C ASP A 219 14.73 -9.63 23.11
N ALA A 220 14.08 -8.63 23.72
CA ALA A 220 13.05 -7.84 23.05
C ALA A 220 13.61 -7.07 21.85
N PHE A 221 14.78 -6.46 21.98
CA PHE A 221 15.48 -5.80 20.87
C PHE A 221 15.81 -6.79 19.74
N ALA A 222 16.34 -7.96 20.08
CA ALA A 222 16.67 -9.00 19.10
C ALA A 222 15.41 -9.54 18.40
N ALA A 223 14.34 -9.80 19.15
CA ALA A 223 13.05 -10.25 18.63
C ALA A 223 12.41 -9.24 17.68
N LEU A 224 12.65 -7.94 17.89
CA LEU A 224 12.17 -6.88 16.99
C LEU A 224 13.06 -6.69 15.77
N LEU A 225 14.38 -6.62 15.95
CA LEU A 225 15.33 -6.26 14.90
C LEU A 225 15.63 -7.43 13.95
N LEU A 226 15.84 -8.63 14.48
CA LEU A 226 16.31 -9.77 13.69
C LEU A 226 15.32 -10.18 12.59
N PRO A 227 13.99 -10.27 12.83
CA PRO A 227 13.04 -10.58 11.76
C PRO A 227 13.02 -9.52 10.65
N ARG A 228 13.18 -8.24 11.00
CA ARG A 228 13.23 -7.13 10.02
C ARG A 228 14.49 -7.18 9.16
N LEU A 229 15.63 -7.47 9.78
CA LEU A 229 16.89 -7.68 9.06
C LEU A 229 16.83 -8.93 8.17
N ALA A 230 16.28 -10.04 8.68
CA ALA A 230 16.07 -11.25 7.89
C ALA A 230 15.16 -10.97 6.69
N GLY A 231 14.07 -10.22 6.87
CA GLY A 231 13.19 -9.81 5.78
C GLY A 231 13.87 -8.92 4.73
N LEU A 232 14.82 -8.07 5.12
CA LEU A 232 15.62 -7.30 4.18
C LEU A 232 16.63 -8.17 3.42
N LEU A 233 17.34 -9.05 4.13
CA LEU A 233 18.30 -9.97 3.53
C LEU A 233 17.63 -10.90 2.52
N HIS A 234 16.48 -11.48 2.87
CA HIS A 234 15.70 -12.31 1.96
C HIS A 234 15.20 -11.52 0.75
N ALA A 235 14.75 -10.27 0.93
CA ALA A 235 14.36 -9.40 -0.18
C ALA A 235 15.54 -9.05 -1.12
N LEU A 236 16.78 -9.12 -0.63
CA LEU A 236 18.01 -8.96 -1.41
C LEU A 236 18.52 -10.28 -2.03
N GLY A 237 17.83 -11.40 -1.81
CA GLY A 237 18.18 -12.71 -2.34
C GLY A 237 19.24 -13.46 -1.51
N VAL A 238 19.38 -13.14 -0.23
CA VAL A 238 20.24 -13.87 0.72
C VAL A 238 19.38 -14.86 1.50
N ASP A 239 19.71 -16.15 1.38
CA ASP A 239 19.08 -17.28 2.10
C ASP A 239 19.95 -17.79 3.25
#